data_AF-A0A367LY83-F1
#
_entry.id   AF-A0A367LY83-F1
#
_cell.length_a   1.000
_cell.length_b   1.000
_cell.length_c   1.000
_cell.angle_alpha   90.00
_cell.angle_beta   90.00
_cell.angle_gamma   90.00
#
_symmetry.space_group_name_H-M   'P 1'
#
loop_
_entity.id
_entity.type
_entity.pdbx_description
1 polymer ?
#
loop_
_entity_poly.entity_id
_entity_poly.type
_entity_poly.pdbx_seq_one_letter_code
_entity_poly.pdbx_strand_id
1 'polypeptide(L)'
;LRRPGIAPLRTGDYRFLLLFPQGARAEHAQPLVDRLCEFKRRHDDNAPLKQVLPELLDSSPLYRYIGLRELCAMIHEASLRLHLTALADAAARAAGHAALAPVSYTHL
;
A
#
# COMPACT_ATOMS: atom_id res chain seq x y z
N LEU A 1 -9.20 -2.23 0.00
CA LEU A 1 -8.86 -3.39 0.86
C LEU A 1 -9.41 -3.25 2.28
N ARG A 2 -9.15 -2.15 3.01
CA ARG A 2 -9.61 -2.00 4.41
C ARG A 2 -11.12 -1.93 4.62
N ARG A 3 -11.88 -1.26 3.74
CA ARG A 3 -13.36 -1.16 3.85
C ARG A 3 -14.09 -2.51 3.99
N PRO A 4 -13.76 -3.55 3.19
CA PRO A 4 -14.36 -4.88 3.37
C PRO A 4 -13.66 -5.76 4.43
N GLY A 5 -12.84 -5.20 5.32
CA GLY A 5 -12.18 -5.95 6.38
C GLY A 5 -10.92 -6.72 5.97
N ILE A 6 -10.41 -6.49 4.74
CA ILE A 6 -9.17 -7.12 4.28
C ILE A 6 -7.99 -6.24 4.70
N ALA A 7 -7.27 -6.68 5.73
CA ALA A 7 -6.08 -6.01 6.25
C ALA A 7 -4.81 -6.75 5.81
N PRO A 8 -3.93 -6.14 4.98
CA PRO A 8 -2.63 -6.72 4.66
C PRO A 8 -1.74 -6.76 5.91
N LEU A 9 -0.93 -7.82 6.04
CA LEU A 9 0.08 -7.95 7.09
C LEU A 9 1.15 -6.87 6.95
N ARG A 10 1.62 -6.67 5.72
CA ARG A 10 2.60 -5.65 5.36
C ARG A 10 2.20 -4.99 4.05
N THR A 11 2.43 -3.70 3.96
CA THR A 11 2.31 -2.92 2.72
C THR A 11 3.66 -2.27 2.47
N GLY A 12 4.15 -2.34 1.24
CA GLY A 12 5.32 -1.62 0.77
C GLY A 12 5.04 -0.97 -0.58
N ASP A 13 6.06 -0.39 -1.19
CA ASP A 13 5.93 0.26 -2.50
C ASP A 13 5.52 -0.78 -3.56
N TYR A 14 4.35 -0.58 -4.17
CA TYR A 14 3.77 -1.45 -5.21
C TYR A 14 3.49 -2.90 -4.79
N ARG A 15 3.59 -3.26 -3.51
CA ARG A 15 3.37 -4.64 -3.04
C ARG A 15 2.73 -4.69 -1.66
N PHE A 16 1.96 -5.73 -1.42
CA PHE A 16 1.45 -6.03 -0.09
C PHE A 16 1.48 -7.54 0.17
N LEU A 17 1.54 -7.91 1.44
CA LEU A 17 1.56 -9.29 1.91
C LEU A 17 0.27 -9.60 2.65
N LEU A 18 -0.33 -10.73 2.32
CA LEU A 18 -1.46 -11.32 3.03
C LEU A 18 -1.04 -12.68 3.57
N LEU A 19 -1.45 -12.98 4.80
CA LEU A 19 -1.30 -14.31 5.38
C LEU A 19 -2.65 -15.02 5.35
N PHE A 20 -2.63 -16.26 4.89
CA PHE A 20 -3.77 -17.15 4.96
C PHE A 20 -3.54 -18.19 6.06
N PRO A 21 -4.57 -18.52 6.86
CA PRO A 21 -4.45 -19.56 7.88
C PRO A 21 -4.22 -20.94 7.24
N GLN A 22 -3.68 -21.87 8.04
CA GLN A 22 -3.55 -23.27 7.63
C GLN A 22 -4.92 -23.84 7.24
N GLY A 23 -5.00 -24.52 6.09
CA GLY A 23 -6.26 -25.04 5.55
C GLY A 23 -7.06 -24.01 4.74
N ALA A 24 -6.48 -22.85 4.40
CA ALA A 24 -7.12 -21.93 3.50
C ALA A 24 -7.35 -22.53 2.10
N ARG A 25 -8.54 -22.26 1.55
CA ARG A 25 -8.99 -22.70 0.23
C ARG A 25 -9.07 -21.48 -0.71
N ALA A 26 -9.10 -21.74 -2.01
CA ALA A 26 -9.21 -20.68 -3.02
C ALA A 26 -10.41 -19.75 -2.78
N GLU A 27 -11.53 -20.30 -2.29
CA GLU A 27 -12.75 -19.55 -1.96
C GLU A 27 -12.52 -18.47 -0.89
N HIS A 28 -11.56 -18.63 0.03
CA HIS A 28 -11.24 -17.62 1.04
C HIS A 28 -10.56 -16.39 0.44
N ALA A 29 -9.92 -16.52 -0.72
CA ALA A 29 -9.32 -15.40 -1.44
C ALA A 29 -10.31 -14.73 -2.41
N GLN A 30 -11.49 -15.31 -2.66
CA GLN A 30 -12.45 -14.78 -3.63
C GLN A 30 -12.85 -13.32 -3.34
N PRO A 31 -13.17 -12.92 -2.09
CA PRO A 31 -13.51 -11.54 -1.79
C PRO A 31 -12.35 -10.56 -2.04
N LEU A 32 -11.10 -11.01 -1.91
CA LEU A 32 -9.93 -10.20 -2.27
C LEU A 32 -9.86 -10.01 -3.78
N VAL A 33 -9.99 -11.09 -4.55
CA VAL A 33 -9.92 -11.07 -6.02
C VAL A 33 -11.01 -10.16 -6.57
N ASP A 34 -12.25 -10.31 -6.11
CA ASP A 34 -13.38 -9.49 -6.56
C ASP A 34 -13.11 -7.99 -6.34
N ARG A 35 -12.49 -7.64 -5.21
CA ARG A 35 -12.15 -6.24 -4.87
C ARG A 35 -10.97 -5.71 -5.67
N LEU A 36 -9.97 -6.54 -5.97
CA LEU A 36 -8.89 -6.15 -6.88
C LEU A 36 -9.42 -5.93 -8.30
N CYS A 37 -10.32 -6.79 -8.77
CA CYS A 37 -11.01 -6.61 -10.04
C CYS A 37 -11.89 -5.36 -10.05
N GLU A 38 -12.64 -5.09 -8.99
CA GLU A 38 -13.43 -3.86 -8.86
C GLU A 38 -12.53 -2.62 -8.85
N PHE A 39 -11.46 -2.63 -8.08
CA PHE A 39 -10.48 -1.55 -8.07
C PHE A 39 -9.91 -1.30 -9.46
N LYS A 40 -9.51 -2.37 -10.17
CA LYS A 40 -9.02 -2.26 -11.56
C LYS A 40 -10.05 -1.64 -12.48
N ARG A 41 -11.31 -2.08 -12.45
CA ARG A 41 -12.38 -1.46 -13.28
C ARG A 41 -12.53 0.02 -12.99
N ARG A 42 -12.63 0.39 -11.70
CA ARG A 42 -12.74 1.80 -11.28
C ARG A 42 -11.53 2.64 -11.70
N HIS A 43 -10.34 2.05 -11.69
CA HIS A 43 -9.13 2.69 -12.16
C HIS A 43 -9.16 2.89 -13.68
N ASP A 44 -9.50 1.84 -14.43
CA ASP A 44 -9.58 1.88 -15.89
C ASP A 44 -10.64 2.90 -16.37
N ASP A 45 -11.81 2.94 -15.71
CA ASP A 45 -12.90 3.90 -15.98
C ASP A 45 -12.62 5.32 -15.46
N ASN A 46 -11.50 5.52 -14.75
CA ASN A 46 -11.20 6.75 -14.05
C ASN A 46 -12.30 7.28 -13.13
N ALA A 47 -12.89 6.38 -12.35
CA ALA A 47 -14.01 6.72 -11.50
C ALA A 47 -13.67 7.95 -10.61
N PRO A 48 -14.57 8.97 -10.55
CA PRO A 48 -14.35 10.15 -9.74
C PRO A 48 -14.03 9.81 -8.28
N LEU A 49 -13.05 10.49 -7.66
CA LEU A 49 -12.66 10.18 -6.28
C LEU A 49 -13.80 10.30 -5.28
N LYS A 50 -14.77 11.19 -5.51
CA LYS A 50 -15.98 11.29 -4.69
C LYS A 50 -16.79 9.99 -4.58
N GLN A 51 -16.72 9.11 -5.59
CA GLN A 51 -17.42 7.82 -5.59
C GLN A 51 -16.58 6.72 -4.95
N VAL A 52 -15.26 6.73 -5.16
CA VAL A 52 -14.37 5.64 -4.74
C VAL A 52 -13.71 5.88 -3.39
N LEU A 53 -13.38 7.12 -3.05
CA LEU A 53 -12.64 7.56 -1.87
C LEU A 53 -13.18 8.91 -1.35
N PRO A 54 -14.46 9.00 -0.93
CA PRO A 54 -15.08 10.24 -0.47
C PRO A 54 -14.35 10.92 0.71
N GLU A 55 -13.66 10.17 1.57
CA GLU A 55 -12.96 10.74 2.74
C GLU A 55 -11.73 11.56 2.32
N LEU A 56 -11.18 11.33 1.12
CA LEU A 56 -10.09 12.18 0.61
C LEU A 56 -10.58 13.58 0.27
N LEU A 57 -11.87 13.79 0.01
CA LEU A 57 -12.39 15.11 -0.38
C LEU A 57 -12.25 16.16 0.73
N ASP A 58 -12.14 15.72 1.98
CA ASP A 58 -11.96 16.58 3.15
C ASP A 58 -10.50 17.04 3.30
N SER A 59 -9.56 16.30 2.71
CA SER A 59 -8.13 16.59 2.84
C SER A 59 -7.64 17.67 1.87
N SER A 60 -8.28 17.83 0.71
CA SER A 60 -7.96 18.88 -0.26
C SER A 60 -9.07 19.07 -1.30
N PRO A 61 -9.40 20.32 -1.69
CA PRO A 61 -10.38 20.59 -2.75
C PRO A 61 -10.00 19.98 -4.11
N LEU A 62 -8.71 19.77 -4.39
CA LEU A 62 -8.24 19.20 -5.65
C LEU A 62 -8.84 17.81 -5.91
N TYR A 63 -9.03 17.01 -4.86
CA TYR A 63 -9.56 15.66 -4.97
C TYR A 63 -11.02 15.60 -5.44
N ARG A 64 -11.74 16.73 -5.46
CA ARG A 64 -13.10 16.82 -6.02
C ARG A 64 -13.14 16.75 -7.54
N TYR A 65 -12.02 17.06 -8.20
CA TYR A 65 -11.95 17.25 -9.65
C TYR A 65 -11.11 16.21 -10.38
N ILE A 66 -10.59 15.21 -9.68
CA ILE A 66 -9.78 14.14 -10.27
C ILE A 66 -10.43 12.76 -10.08
N GLY A 67 -10.04 11.81 -10.92
CA GLY A 67 -10.41 10.41 -10.83
C GLY A 67 -9.33 9.53 -10.23
N LEU A 68 -9.66 8.25 -10.05
CA LEU A 68 -8.79 7.26 -9.43
C LEU A 68 -7.47 7.06 -10.19
N ARG A 69 -7.50 7.08 -11.52
CA ARG A 69 -6.29 6.90 -12.33
C ARG A 69 -5.37 8.10 -12.21
N GLU A 70 -5.89 9.33 -12.24
CA GLU A 70 -5.05 10.51 -12.02
C GLU A 70 -4.40 10.48 -10.64
N LEU A 71 -5.15 10.11 -9.60
CA LEU A 71 -4.58 9.96 -8.26
C LEU A 71 -3.42 8.95 -8.24
N CYS A 72 -3.61 7.78 -8.86
CA CYS A 72 -2.54 6.78 -8.98
C CYS A 72 -1.32 7.32 -9.73
N ALA A 73 -1.53 8.06 -10.83
CA ALA A 73 -0.45 8.69 -11.57
C ALA A 73 0.29 9.76 -10.75
N MET A 74 -0.43 10.59 -9.99
CA MET A 74 0.16 11.60 -9.11
C MET A 74 1.02 10.97 -8.01
N ILE A 75 0.55 9.88 -7.39
CA ILE A 75 1.31 9.15 -6.39
C ILE A 75 2.57 8.52 -7.02
N HIS A 76 2.42 7.88 -8.18
CA HIS A 76 3.54 7.27 -8.91
C HIS A 76 4.62 8.30 -9.26
N GLU A 77 4.21 9.44 -9.82
CA GLU A 77 5.10 10.54 -10.19
C GLU A 77 5.82 11.11 -8.96
N ALA A 78 5.10 11.30 -7.84
CA ALA A 78 5.71 11.72 -6.59
C ALA A 78 6.74 10.70 -6.07
N SER A 79 6.45 9.40 -6.15
CA SER A 79 7.39 8.33 -5.77
C SER A 79 8.67 8.36 -6.60
N LEU A 80 8.56 8.58 -7.91
CA LEU A 80 9.70 8.69 -8.82
C LEU A 80 10.55 9.93 -8.51
N ARG A 81 9.91 11.10 -8.38
CA ARG A 81 10.60 12.37 -8.09
C ARG A 81 11.36 12.35 -6.78
N LEU A 82 10.79 11.71 -5.76
CA LEU A 82 11.40 11.61 -4.44
C LEU A 82 12.38 10.43 -4.31
N HIS A 83 12.57 9.63 -5.37
CA HIS A 83 13.40 8.42 -5.34
C HIS A 83 13.14 7.53 -4.12
N LEU A 84 11.88 7.41 -3.69
CA LEU A 84 11.53 6.81 -2.39
C LEU A 84 12.10 5.40 -2.23
N THR A 85 12.02 4.58 -3.27
CA THR A 85 12.54 3.21 -3.26
C THR A 85 14.07 3.18 -3.12
N ALA A 86 14.78 4.05 -3.85
CA ALA A 86 16.24 4.12 -3.76
C ALA A 86 16.70 4.63 -2.38
N LEU A 87 15.99 5.59 -1.80
CA LEU A 87 16.22 6.08 -0.45
C LEU A 87 15.96 5.00 0.60
N ALA A 88 14.87 4.24 0.47
CA ALA A 88 14.55 3.13 1.36
C ALA A 88 15.64 2.05 1.31
N ASP A 89 16.11 1.69 0.11
CA ASP A 89 17.19 0.71 -0.09
C ASP A 89 18.54 1.23 0.43
N ALA A 90 18.81 2.53 0.28
CA ALA A 90 20.01 3.15 0.83
C ALA A 90 19.98 3.17 2.37
N ALA A 91 18.86 3.55 2.97
CA ALA A 91 18.67 3.55 4.42
C ALA A 91 18.78 2.14 5.01
N ALA A 92 18.18 1.14 4.37
CA ALA A 92 18.28 -0.25 4.79
C ALA A 92 19.73 -0.77 4.76
N ARG A 93 20.51 -0.38 3.75
CA ARG A 93 21.94 -0.73 3.65
C ARG A 93 22.80 0.03 4.66
N ALA A 94 22.49 1.31 4.91
CA ALA A 94 23.21 2.14 5.88
C ALA A 94 22.98 1.67 7.32
N ALA A 95 21.78 1.17 7.64
CA ALA A 95 21.46 0.60 8.95
C ALA A 95 22.21 -0.71 9.27
N GLY A 96 22.95 -1.27 8.31
CA GLY A 96 23.79 -2.45 8.49
C GLY A 96 25.08 -2.23 9.31
N HIS A 97 25.42 -0.99 9.70
CA HIS A 97 26.53 -0.71 10.62
C HIS A 97 26.06 -0.80 12.09
N ALA A 98 25.62 -1.98 12.52
CA ALA A 98 25.48 -2.27 13.94
C ALA A 98 26.87 -2.47 14.54
N ALA A 99 27.40 -1.43 15.20
CA ALA A 99 28.67 -1.49 15.94
C ALA A 99 28.58 -2.30 17.26
N LEU A 100 27.43 -2.93 17.57
CA LEU A 100 27.24 -3.74 18.78
C LEU A 100 26.45 -5.01 18.44
N ALA A 101 27.06 -6.17 18.71
CA ALA A 101 26.39 -7.47 18.62
C ALA A 101 25.27 -7.56 19.68
N PRO A 102 24.14 -8.25 19.38
CA PRO A 102 22.99 -8.34 20.28
C PRO A 102 23.21 -9.17 21.57
N VAL A 103 24.46 -9.45 21.97
CA VAL A 103 24.84 -10.35 23.07
C VAL A 103 25.44 -9.59 24.27
N SER A 104 24.93 -8.39 24.59
CA SER A 104 25.31 -7.68 25.84
C SER A 104 24.20 -7.59 26.89
N TYR A 105 23.13 -8.37 26.77
CA TYR A 105 22.10 -8.52 27.82
C TYR A 105 22.15 -9.91 28.47
N THR A 106 23.32 -10.34 28.91
CA THR A 106 23.44 -11.47 29.83
C THR A 106 24.18 -10.95 31.05
N HIS A 107 23.48 -10.94 32.19
CA HIS A 107 23.85 -10.41 33.51
C HIS A 107 23.49 -8.93 33.79
N LEU A 108 22.20 -8.68 34.04
CA LEU A 108 21.71 -7.93 35.20
C LEU A 108 20.37 -8.52 35.66
#